data_AF-A0A4P7SK74-F1
#
_entry.id   AF-A0A4P7SK74-F1
#
_cell.length_a   1.000
_cell.length_b   1.000
_cell.length_c   1.000
_cell.angle_alpha   90.00
_cell.angle_beta   90.00
_cell.angle_gamma   90.00
#
_symmetry.space_group_name_H-M   'P 1'
#
loop_
_entity.id
_entity.type
_entity.pdbx_description
1 polymer ?
#
loop_
_entity_poly.entity_id
_entity_poly.type
_entity_poly.pdbx_seq_one_letter_code
_entity_poly.pdbx_strand_id
1 'polypeptide(L)'
;MPRERGQRFDMTDWLARYLLGPASVAHPHRRGRRANEAEVQRESALRAEFVRVRDASGRVYLVDRATAEATGATPVEDEPTG
;
A
#
# COMPACT_ATOMS: atom_id res chain seq x y z
N MET A 1 0.55 5.30 43.72
CA MET A 1 0.73 4.15 42.80
C MET A 1 -0.31 4.23 41.69
N PRO A 2 0.00 4.78 40.49
CA PRO A 2 -0.96 4.77 39.40
C PRO A 2 -0.88 3.43 38.65
N ARG A 3 -2.05 2.82 38.48
CA ARG A 3 -2.29 1.50 37.89
C ARG A 3 -1.77 1.42 36.45
N GLU A 4 -1.08 0.32 36.14
CA GLU A 4 -0.64 -0.02 34.78
C GLU A 4 -1.86 -0.09 33.85
N ARG A 5 -1.87 0.74 32.81
CA ARG A 5 -2.89 0.74 31.77
C ARG A 5 -2.75 -0.55 30.98
N GLY A 6 -3.84 -1.32 30.95
CA GLY A 6 -3.96 -2.61 30.27
C GLY A 6 -3.29 -2.61 28.90
N GLN A 7 -2.30 -3.49 28.76
CA GLN A 7 -1.59 -3.77 27.53
C GLN A 7 -2.60 -4.39 26.56
N ARG A 8 -3.21 -3.58 25.70
CA ARG A 8 -4.05 -4.08 24.60
C ARG A 8 -3.13 -4.90 23.71
N PHE A 9 -3.30 -6.22 23.73
CA PHE A 9 -2.63 -7.13 22.80
C PHE A 9 -3.03 -6.71 21.39
N ASP A 10 -2.13 -6.03 20.69
CA ASP A 10 -2.36 -5.63 19.30
C ASP A 10 -2.18 -6.87 18.43
N MET A 11 -3.31 -7.52 18.17
CA MET A 11 -3.38 -8.73 17.37
C MET A 11 -2.78 -8.52 15.98
N THR A 12 -2.81 -7.29 15.45
CA THR A 12 -2.19 -6.91 14.18
C THR A 12 -0.66 -6.96 14.25
N ASP A 13 -0.08 -6.43 15.34
CA ASP A 13 1.37 -6.46 15.57
C ASP A 13 1.87 -7.90 15.80
N TRP A 14 1.08 -8.70 16.53
CA TRP A 14 1.34 -10.12 16.73
C TRP A 14 1.29 -10.89 15.40
N LEU A 15 0.28 -10.67 14.57
CA LEU A 15 0.15 -11.30 13.25
C LEU A 15 1.28 -10.89 12.29
N ALA A 16 1.65 -9.62 12.27
CA ALA A 16 2.77 -9.12 11.47
C ALA A 16 4.11 -9.70 11.92
N ARG A 17 4.27 -10.01 13.21
CA ARG A 17 5.51 -10.57 13.76
C ARG A 17 5.64 -12.07 13.56
N TYR A 18 4.53 -12.82 13.57
CA TYR A 18 4.56 -14.29 13.65
C TYR A 18 3.88 -15.02 12.49
N LEU A 19 3.01 -14.37 11.72
CA LEU A 19 2.23 -15.00 10.65
C LEU A 19 2.54 -14.45 9.25
N LEU A 20 2.90 -13.16 9.12
CA LEU A 20 3.37 -12.56 7.86
C LEU A 20 4.86 -12.26 7.90
N GLY A 21 5.71 -13.19 7.45
CA GLY A 21 7.04 -12.77 7.01
C GLY A 21 8.06 -13.87 6.76
N PRO A 22 8.30 -14.27 5.49
CA PRO A 22 9.68 -14.22 4.99
C PRO A 22 10.25 -12.82 5.25
N ALA A 23 11.56 -12.70 5.41
CA ALA A 23 12.30 -11.48 5.80
C ALA A 23 12.03 -10.19 4.97
N SER A 24 11.14 -10.25 3.98
CA SER A 24 10.74 -9.21 3.05
C SER A 24 9.72 -8.20 3.61
N VAL A 25 9.01 -8.51 4.71
CA VAL A 25 8.04 -7.58 5.30
C VAL A 25 8.68 -6.88 6.49
N ALA A 26 9.06 -5.61 6.31
CA ALA A 26 9.56 -4.80 7.41
C ALA A 26 8.45 -4.56 8.44
N HIS A 27 8.80 -4.56 9.73
CA HIS A 27 7.85 -4.25 10.81
C HIS A 27 7.14 -2.90 10.55
N PRO A 28 5.80 -2.86 10.61
CA PRO A 28 5.02 -1.66 10.24
C PRO A 28 5.30 -0.45 11.14
N HIS A 29 5.72 -0.69 12.39
CA HIS A 29 6.02 0.37 13.36
C HIS A 29 7.50 0.76 13.42
N ARG A 30 8.37 0.10 12.65
CA ARG A 30 9.77 0.54 12.55
C ARG A 30 9.86 1.65 11.54
N ARG A 31 10.49 2.75 11.93
CA ARG A 31 10.84 3.83 11.00
C ARG A 31 11.71 3.23 9.89
N GLY A 32 11.15 3.10 8.70
CA GLY A 32 11.84 2.56 7.54
C GLY A 32 13.10 3.36 7.22
N ARG A 33 14.06 2.74 6.54
CA ARG A 33 15.18 3.50 5.98
C ARG A 33 14.65 4.52 4.97
N ARG A 34 15.34 5.66 4.85
CA ARG A 34 15.03 6.62 3.80
C ARG A 34 15.23 5.96 2.43
N ALA A 35 14.29 6.17 1.51
CA ALA A 35 14.45 5.77 0.12
C ALA A 35 15.62 6.53 -0.49
N ASN A 36 16.46 5.83 -1.27
CA ASN A 36 17.50 6.48 -2.07
C ASN A 36 16.88 7.12 -3.32
N GLU A 37 17.66 7.95 -4.02
CA GLU A 37 17.16 8.68 -5.18
C GLU A 37 16.65 7.75 -6.30
N ALA A 38 17.35 6.65 -6.57
CA ALA A 38 16.93 5.66 -7.56
C ALA A 38 15.60 4.98 -7.18
N GLU A 39 15.36 4.75 -5.89
CA GLU A 39 14.10 4.21 -5.38
C GLU A 39 12.96 5.20 -5.52
N VAL A 40 13.22 6.48 -5.21
CA VAL A 40 12.24 7.56 -5.40
C VAL A 40 11.89 7.71 -6.89
N GLN A 41 12.89 7.69 -7.77
CA GLN A 41 12.67 7.74 -9.22
C GLN A 41 11.84 6.55 -9.69
N ARG A 42 12.18 5.32 -9.26
CA ARG A 42 11.38 4.13 -9.59
C ARG A 42 9.95 4.22 -9.05
N GLU A 43 9.76 4.66 -7.82
CA GLU A 43 8.42 4.87 -7.25
C GLU A 43 7.61 5.89 -8.06
N SER A 44 8.24 6.99 -8.47
CA SER A 44 7.59 8.02 -9.29
C SER A 44 7.20 7.49 -10.68
N ALA A 45 8.05 6.65 -11.29
CA ALA A 45 7.76 6.01 -12.57
C ALA A 45 6.58 5.04 -12.44
N LEU A 46 6.58 4.18 -11.41
CA LEU A 46 5.47 3.26 -11.13
C LEU A 46 4.15 4.00 -10.87
N ARG A 47 4.17 5.14 -10.16
CA ARG A 47 2.94 5.94 -9.98
C ARG A 47 2.43 6.58 -11.28
N ALA A 48 3.32 6.86 -12.23
CA ALA A 48 2.94 7.44 -13.51
C ALA A 48 2.39 6.38 -14.49
N GLU A 49 2.92 5.16 -14.43
CA GLU A 49 2.62 4.06 -15.36
C GLU A 49 1.30 3.35 -15.04
N PHE A 50 0.89 3.31 -13.77
CA PHE A 50 -0.29 2.57 -13.34
C PHE A 50 -1.46 3.48 -12.99
N VAL A 51 -2.67 3.04 -13.31
CA VAL A 51 -3.92 3.75 -13.04
C VAL A 51 -4.92 2.83 -12.35
N ARG A 52 -5.73 3.40 -11.44
CA ARG A 52 -6.83 2.67 -10.83
C ARG A 52 -8.04 2.71 -11.74
N VAL A 53 -8.65 1.56 -11.95
CA VAL A 53 -9.76 1.37 -12.88
C VAL A 53 -10.86 0.57 -12.19
N ARG A 54 -12.12 0.92 -12.47
CA ARG A 54 -13.29 0.20 -11.96
C ARG A 54 -13.89 -0.68 -13.06
N ASP A 55 -14.12 -1.96 -12.73
CA ASP A 55 -14.83 -2.88 -13.62
C ASP A 55 -16.36 -2.73 -13.53
N ALA A 56 -17.09 -3.46 -14.39
CA ALA A 56 -18.56 -3.48 -14.39
C ALA A 56 -19.17 -4.08 -13.10
N SER A 57 -18.38 -4.84 -12.32
CA SER A 57 -18.78 -5.40 -11.03
C SER A 57 -18.54 -4.42 -9.87
N GLY A 58 -18.04 -3.21 -10.15
CA GLY A 58 -17.70 -2.19 -9.16
C GLY A 58 -16.38 -2.41 -8.43
N ARG A 59 -15.58 -3.42 -8.81
CA ARG A 59 -14.28 -3.71 -8.20
C ARG A 59 -13.20 -2.80 -8.78
N VAL A 60 -12.25 -2.38 -7.95
CA VAL A 60 -11.16 -1.48 -8.34
C VAL A 60 -9.86 -2.27 -8.47
N TYR A 61 -9.17 -2.09 -9.59
CA TYR A 61 -7.89 -2.71 -9.89
C TYR A 61 -6.85 -1.65 -10.22
N LEU A 62 -5.60 -1.95 -9.93
CA LEU A 62 -4.47 -1.17 -10.44
C LEU A 62 -3.99 -1.85 -11.72
N VAL A 63 -4.06 -1.14 -12.84
CA VAL A 63 -3.68 -1.65 -14.15
C VAL A 63 -2.66 -0.72 -14.79
N ASP A 64 -1.80 -1.27 -15.64
CA ASP A 64 -0.93 -0.47 -16.49
C ASP A 64 -1.78 0.43 -17.40
N ARG A 65 -1.34 1.68 -17.61
CA ARG A 65 -2.09 2.69 -18.36
C ARG A 65 -2.35 2.27 -19.81
N ALA A 66 -1.40 1.62 -20.49
CA ALA A 66 -1.61 1.12 -21.85
C ALA A 66 -2.68 0.02 -21.88
N THR A 67 -2.73 -0.81 -20.84
CA THR A 67 -3.78 -1.83 -20.69
C THR A 67 -5.14 -1.20 -20.41
N ALA A 68 -5.19 -0.15 -19.58
CA ALA A 68 -6.43 0.58 -19.28
C ALA A 68 -7.04 1.21 -20.54
N GLU A 69 -6.20 1.87 -21.35
CA GLU A 69 -6.58 2.46 -22.64
C GLU A 69 -7.12 1.41 -23.61
N ALA A 70 -6.42 0.28 -23.74
CA ALA A 70 -6.83 -0.81 -24.62
C ALA A 70 -8.16 -1.46 -24.21
N THR A 71 -8.47 -1.48 -22.91
CA THR A 71 -9.69 -2.12 -22.37
C THR A 71 -10.87 -1.14 -22.27
N GLY A 72 -10.66 0.16 -22.52
CA GLY A 72 -11.69 1.20 -22.39
C GLY A 72 -12.23 1.35 -20.97
N ALA A 73 -11.45 0.91 -19.98
CA ALA A 73 -11.94 0.75 -18.63
C ALA A 73 -11.87 2.09 -17.87
N THR A 74 -12.91 2.39 -17.09
CA THR A 74 -13.10 3.74 -16.54
C THR A 74 -12.11 4.03 -15.41
N PRO A 75 -11.25 5.06 -15.55
CA PRO A 75 -10.37 5.49 -14.48
C PRO A 75 -11.20 5.91 -13.26
N VAL A 76 -10.75 5.51 -12.07
CA VAL A 76 -11.26 6.06 -10.82
C VAL A 76 -10.35 7.21 -10.44
N GLU A 77 -10.92 8.41 -10.29
CA GLU A 77 -10.17 9.53 -9.74
C GLU A 77 -9.73 9.16 -8.31
N ASP A 78 -8.42 9.20 -8.08
CA ASP A 78 -7.90 9.14 -6.73
C ASP A 78 -8.27 10.45 -6.05
N GLU A 79 -9.33 10.43 -5.22
CA GLU A 79 -9.62 11.57 -4.36
C GLU A 79 -8.36 11.88 -3.55
N PRO A 80 -7.88 13.14 -3.56
CA PRO A 80 -6.71 13.51 -2.79
C PRO A 80 -7.07 13.29 -1.32
N THR A 81 -6.55 12.22 -0.74
CA THR A 81 -6.58 12.03 0.70
C THR A 81 -5.61 13.05 1.27
N GLY A 82 -6.16 14.23 1.61
CA GLY A 82 -5.44 15.35 2.21
C GLY A 82 -4.88 15.06 3.59
#